data_AF-A0ABD5WKB2-F1
#
_entry.id   AF-A0ABD5WKB2-F1
#
_cell.length_a   1.000
_cell.length_b   1.000
_cell.length_c   1.000
_cell.angle_alpha   90.00
_cell.angle_beta   90.00
_cell.angle_gamma   90.00
#
_symmetry.space_group_name_H-M   'P 1'
#
loop_
_entity.id
_entity.type
_entity.pdbx_description
1 polymer ?
#
loop_
_entity_poly.entity_id
_entity_poly.type
_entity_poly.pdbx_seq_one_letter_code
_entity_poly.pdbx_strand_id
1 'polypeptide(L)'
;MASDPALLGTVVDAALVLAAALTLFAGYRVIEGPTVPDRVVALDTIATNVVAMAALFALSTGEGLFVTVSLVLAIIGFISTIAVSQYVIEGDIIE
;
A
#
# COMPACT_ATOMS: atom_id res chain seq x y z
N MET A 1 -11.03 -15.14 -24.29
CA MET A 1 -10.00 -14.10 -24.38
C MET A 1 -9.72 -13.40 -23.02
N ALA A 2 -10.70 -13.25 -22.11
CA ALA A 2 -10.49 -12.66 -20.78
C ALA A 2 -10.14 -13.68 -19.66
N SER A 3 -9.94 -14.95 -20.00
CA SER A 3 -9.81 -16.07 -19.05
C SER A 3 -8.64 -17.00 -19.38
N ASP A 4 -7.64 -16.51 -20.14
CA ASP A 4 -6.42 -17.27 -20.36
C ASP A 4 -5.61 -17.31 -19.05
N PRO A 5 -5.41 -18.48 -18.42
CA PRO A 5 -4.72 -18.57 -17.13
C PRO A 5 -3.26 -18.08 -17.21
N ALA A 6 -2.65 -18.15 -18.39
CA ALA A 6 -1.33 -17.56 -18.65
C ALA A 6 -1.34 -16.02 -18.65
N LEU A 7 -2.43 -15.40 -19.13
CA LEU A 7 -2.59 -13.94 -19.14
C LEU A 7 -2.81 -13.40 -17.73
N LEU A 8 -3.59 -14.10 -16.91
CA LEU A 8 -3.79 -13.71 -15.51
C LEU A 8 -2.48 -13.75 -14.71
N GLY A 9 -1.70 -14.82 -14.83
CA GLY A 9 -0.41 -14.94 -14.14
C GLY A 9 0.56 -13.81 -14.54
N THR A 10 0.72 -13.57 -15.84
CA THR A 10 1.60 -12.50 -16.34
C THR A 10 1.17 -11.11 -15.89
N VAL A 11 -0.14 -10.82 -15.85
CA VAL A 11 -0.66 -9.54 -15.36
C VAL A 11 -0.43 -9.37 -13.86
N VAL A 12 -0.64 -10.42 -13.06
CA VAL A 12 -0.40 -10.37 -11.60
C VAL A 12 1.08 -10.16 -11.30
N ASP A 13 1.98 -10.88 -11.98
CA ASP A 13 3.42 -10.73 -11.80
C ASP A 13 3.89 -9.33 -12.21
N ALA A 14 3.40 -8.81 -13.35
CA ALA A 14 3.69 -7.46 -13.79
C ALA A 14 3.18 -6.41 -12.78
N ALA A 15 1.98 -6.60 -12.22
CA ALA A 15 1.42 -5.72 -11.21
C ALA A 15 2.23 -5.74 -9.91
N LEU A 16 2.71 -6.91 -9.47
CA LEU A 16 3.59 -7.04 -8.31
C LEU A 16 4.92 -6.31 -8.51
N VAL A 17 5.56 -6.48 -9.67
CA VAL A 17 6.81 -5.77 -10.00
C VAL A 17 6.59 -4.25 -10.03
N LEU A 18 5.48 -3.80 -10.62
CA LEU A 18 5.14 -2.39 -10.67
C LEU A 18 4.87 -1.82 -9.27
N ALA A 19 4.10 -2.51 -8.44
CA ALA A 19 3.81 -2.11 -7.07
C ALA A 19 5.09 -2.03 -6.22
N ALA A 20 6.01 -3.00 -6.38
CA ALA A 20 7.31 -2.97 -5.72
C ALA A 20 8.15 -1.76 -6.17
N ALA A 21 8.22 -1.48 -7.47
CA ALA A 21 8.93 -0.31 -7.99
C ALA A 21 8.33 1.02 -7.48
N LEU A 22 7.00 1.15 -7.49
CA LEU A 22 6.30 2.32 -6.94
C LEU A 22 6.58 2.49 -5.44
N THR A 23 6.64 1.39 -4.70
CA THR A 23 6.98 1.41 -3.27
C THR A 23 8.40 1.93 -3.03
N LEU A 24 9.36 1.55 -3.86
CA LEU A 24 10.72 2.10 -3.80
C LEU A 24 10.76 3.60 -4.11
N PHE A 25 10.03 4.06 -5.13
CA PHE A 25 9.92 5.49 -5.44
C PHE A 25 9.25 6.29 -4.31
N ALA A 26 8.22 5.72 -3.69
CA ALA A 26 7.59 6.33 -2.52
C ALA A 26 8.57 6.37 -1.35
N GLY A 27 9.36 5.31 -1.12
CA GLY A 27 10.43 5.29 -0.12
C GLY A 27 11.47 6.39 -0.32
N TYR A 28 11.88 6.63 -1.56
CA TYR A 28 12.74 7.76 -1.91
C TYR A 28 12.09 9.12 -1.54
N ARG A 29 10.79 9.29 -1.84
CA ARG A 29 10.03 10.50 -1.48
C ARG A 29 9.86 10.70 0.03
N VAL A 30 9.81 9.62 0.82
CA VAL A 30 9.80 9.73 2.30
C VAL A 30 11.11 10.34 2.82
N ILE A 31 12.24 9.99 2.21
CA ILE A 31 13.57 10.44 2.64
C ILE A 31 13.86 11.87 2.13
N GLU A 32 13.62 12.14 0.85
CA GLU A 32 13.97 13.41 0.18
C GLU A 32 12.78 14.37 0.02
N GLY A 33 11.63 14.07 0.63
CA GLY A 33 10.44 14.94 0.56
C GLY A 33 10.71 16.36 1.08
N PRO A 34 10.36 17.42 0.33
CA PRO A 34 10.70 18.80 0.68
C PRO A 34 9.87 19.34 1.84
N THR A 35 8.63 18.85 2.01
CA THR A 35 7.75 19.23 3.12
C THR A 35 7.37 18.03 3.99
N VAL A 36 6.99 18.26 5.24
CA VAL A 36 6.48 17.19 6.14
C VAL A 36 5.24 16.51 5.56
N PRO A 37 4.23 17.24 5.02
CA PRO A 37 3.09 16.64 4.35
C PRO A 37 3.47 15.72 3.18
N ASP A 38 4.47 16.09 2.36
CA ASP A 38 4.91 15.24 1.24
C ASP A 38 5.43 13.88 1.72
N ARG A 39 6.14 13.87 2.85
CA ARG A 39 6.67 12.64 3.46
C ARG A 39 5.55 11.77 4.03
N VAL A 40 4.54 12.39 4.64
CA VAL A 40 3.35 11.69 5.17
C VAL A 40 2.56 11.03 4.03
N VAL A 41 2.32 11.75 2.94
CA VAL A 41 1.62 11.21 1.77
C VAL A 41 2.43 10.08 1.11
N ALA A 42 3.76 10.21 1.07
CA ALA A 42 4.62 9.14 0.57
C ALA A 42 4.57 7.89 1.46
N LEU A 43 4.50 8.04 2.79
CA LEU A 43 4.31 6.92 3.73
C LEU A 43 2.95 6.23 3.53
N ASP A 44 1.86 7.00 3.36
CA ASP A 44 0.53 6.46 3.08
C ASP A 44 0.50 5.68 1.75
N THR A 45 1.21 6.18 0.74
CA THR A 45 1.38 5.49 -0.55
C THR A 45 2.09 4.14 -0.38
N ILE A 46 3.11 4.06 0.47
CA ILE A 46 3.79 2.79 0.78
C ILE A 46 2.81 1.81 1.43
N ALA A 47 2.06 2.25 2.45
CA ALA A 47 1.08 1.40 3.13
C ALA A 47 0.03 0.86 2.16
N THR A 48 -0.52 1.72 1.30
CA THR A 48 -1.48 1.34 0.26
C THR A 48 -0.90 0.35 -0.75
N ASN A 49 0.35 0.54 -1.19
CA ASN A 49 1.00 -0.43 -2.07
C ASN A 49 1.24 -1.78 -1.40
N VAL A 50 1.56 -1.81 -0.11
CA VAL A 50 1.69 -3.08 0.65
C VAL A 50 0.37 -3.84 0.72
N VAL A 51 -0.75 -3.13 0.92
CA VAL A 51 -2.10 -3.72 0.84
C VAL A 51 -2.36 -4.31 -0.55
N ALA A 52 -2.06 -3.56 -1.61
CA ALA A 52 -2.23 -4.02 -2.98
C ALA A 52 -1.38 -5.26 -3.28
N MET A 53 -0.11 -5.28 -2.83
CA MET A 53 0.77 -6.43 -2.97
C MET A 53 0.23 -7.66 -2.24
N ALA A 54 -0.30 -7.52 -1.02
CA ALA A 54 -0.92 -8.62 -0.28
C ALA A 54 -2.16 -9.18 -1.02
N ALA A 55 -2.99 -8.32 -1.59
CA ALA A 55 -4.15 -8.74 -2.39
C ALA A 55 -3.74 -9.45 -3.69
N LEU A 56 -2.73 -8.95 -4.40
CA LEU A 56 -2.17 -9.61 -5.59
C LEU A 56 -1.54 -10.96 -5.24
N PHE A 57 -0.90 -11.07 -4.08
CA PHE A 57 -0.33 -12.32 -3.60
C PHE A 57 -1.41 -13.36 -3.28
N ALA A 58 -2.58 -12.93 -2.80
CA ALA A 58 -3.75 -13.78 -2.64
C ALA A 58 -4.22 -14.37 -3.97
N LEU A 59 -4.22 -13.56 -5.04
CA LEU A 59 -4.57 -14.02 -6.39
C LEU A 59 -3.55 -14.99 -6.98
N SER A 60 -2.26 -14.80 -6.69
CA SER A 60 -1.18 -15.70 -7.15
C SER A 60 -1.19 -17.04 -6.42
N THR A 61 -1.41 -17.03 -5.10
CA THR A 61 -1.38 -18.24 -4.26
C THR A 61 -2.72 -19.00 -4.22
N GLY A 62 -3.84 -18.31 -4.49
CA GLY A 62 -5.19 -18.87 -4.33
C GLY A 62 -5.62 -19.01 -2.86
N GLU A 63 -4.80 -18.53 -1.92
CA GLU A 63 -5.05 -18.64 -0.48
C GLU A 63 -5.85 -17.43 0.02
N GLY A 64 -7.08 -17.67 0.48
CA GLY A 64 -7.96 -16.61 1.00
C GLY A 64 -7.42 -15.88 2.24
N LEU A 65 -6.44 -16.47 2.94
CA LEU A 65 -5.77 -15.85 4.08
C LEU A 65 -5.16 -14.48 3.72
N PHE A 66 -4.53 -14.37 2.54
CA PHE A 66 -3.88 -13.13 2.12
C PHE A 66 -4.90 -12.01 1.82
N VAL A 67 -6.13 -12.34 1.42
CA VAL A 67 -7.21 -11.36 1.30
C VAL A 67 -7.54 -10.79 2.68
N THR A 68 -7.71 -11.64 3.69
CA THR A 68 -7.98 -11.20 5.06
C THR A 68 -6.83 -10.33 5.61
N VAL A 69 -5.59 -10.74 5.36
CA VAL A 69 -4.41 -9.95 5.74
C VAL A 69 -4.43 -8.58 5.05
N SER A 70 -4.71 -8.53 3.75
CA SER A 70 -4.79 -7.26 3.00
C SER A 70 -5.88 -6.34 3.56
N LEU A 71 -7.02 -6.89 3.96
CA LEU A 71 -8.13 -6.14 4.55
C LEU A 71 -7.74 -5.54 5.91
N VAL A 72 -7.08 -6.35 6.77
CA VAL A 72 -6.61 -5.88 8.08
C VAL A 72 -5.55 -4.79 7.91
N LEU A 73 -4.59 -4.98 6.99
CA LEU A 73 -3.59 -3.98 6.67
C LEU A 73 -4.22 -2.68 6.13
N ALA A 74 -5.28 -2.77 5.31
CA ALA A 74 -5.99 -1.60 4.80
C ALA A 74 -6.63 -0.79 5.93
N ILE A 75 -7.28 -1.46 6.89
CA ILE A 75 -7.91 -0.81 8.05
C ILE A 75 -6.84 -0.14 8.92
N ILE A 76 -5.77 -0.86 9.26
CA ILE A 76 -4.68 -0.32 10.09
C ILE A 76 -3.98 0.86 9.40
N GLY A 77 -3.68 0.73 8.11
CA GLY A 77 -3.07 1.79 7.31
C GLY A 77 -3.93 3.05 7.29
N PHE A 78 -5.22 2.91 7.02
CA PHE A 78 -6.15 4.04 7.01
C PHE A 78 -6.24 4.73 8.38
N ILE A 79 -6.35 3.98 9.47
CA ILE A 79 -6.36 4.52 10.84
C ILE A 79 -5.05 5.27 11.14
N SER A 80 -3.90 4.69 10.76
CA SER A 80 -2.60 5.33 10.94
C SER A 80 -2.54 6.68 10.22
N THR A 81 -3.05 6.77 9.00
CA THR A 81 -3.06 8.01 8.21
C THR A 81 -3.96 9.08 8.83
N ILE A 82 -5.12 8.70 9.38
CA ILE A 82 -5.98 9.62 10.15
C ILE A 82 -5.24 10.15 11.38
N ALA A 83 -4.64 9.26 12.17
CA ALA A 83 -3.92 9.65 13.38
C ALA A 83 -2.76 10.61 13.08
N VAL A 84 -1.98 10.35 12.02
CA VAL A 84 -0.90 11.24 11.58
C VAL A 84 -1.46 12.58 11.09
N SER A 85 -2.57 12.58 10.35
CA SER A 85 -3.20 13.82 9.86
C SER A 85 -3.68 14.69 11.02
N GLN A 86 -4.31 14.08 12.04
CA GLN A 86 -4.76 14.78 13.23
C GLN A 86 -3.58 15.37 14.01
N TYR A 87 -2.53 14.57 14.24
CA TYR A 87 -1.31 15.04 14.90
C TYR A 87 -0.66 16.25 14.19
N VAL A 88 -0.63 16.24 12.86
CA VAL A 88 -0.04 17.32 12.06
C VAL A 88 -0.85 18.62 12.17
N ILE A 89 -2.17 18.54 12.37
CA ILE A 89 -3.06 19.72 12.47
C ILE A 89 -3.13 20.25 13.90
N GLU A 90 -3.37 19.38 14.88
CA GLU A 90 -3.71 19.74 16.26
C GLU A 90 -2.49 19.73 17.19
N GLY A 91 -1.40 19.03 16.84
CA GLY A 91 -0.22 18.87 17.68
C GLY A 91 -0.38 17.83 18.81
N ASP A 92 -1.57 17.26 18.96
CA ASP A 92 -1.89 16.15 19.87
C ASP A 92 -2.80 15.14 19.13
N ILE A 93 -2.88 13.91 19.64
CA ILE A 93 -3.67 12.80 19.08
C ILE A 93 -4.92 12.52 19.93
N ILE A 94 -4.89 12.84 21.23
CA ILE A 94 -5.97 12.50 22.17
C ILE A 94 -6.26 13.72 23.05
N GLU A 95 -7.52 14.17 23.03
CA GLU A 95 -8.05 15.16 23.97
C GLU A 95 -8.56 14.49 25.27
#